data_AF-A0A7Y0BT97-F1
#
_entry.id   AF-A0A7Y0BT97-F1
#
_cell.length_a   1.000
_cell.length_b   1.000
_cell.length_c   1.000
_cell.angle_alpha   90.00
_cell.angle_beta   90.00
_cell.angle_gamma   90.00
#
_symmetry.space_group_name_H-M   'P 1'
#
loop_
_entity.id
_entity.type
_entity.pdbx_description
1 polymer ?
#
loop_
_entity_poly.entity_id
_entity_poly.type
_entity_poly.pdbx_seq_one_letter_code
_entity_poly.pdbx_strand_id
1 'polypeptide(L)'
;MLTDSERFAFRAQRIHGFATTGNAYDACQVDEDVAKGHTLLVLDEGVFGLAWAWPVAVTTEAGHLHRFADTGASSLHDLVTPLGFDVGDVHAALALARALGFAIDPVFDRVAPAQS
;
A
#
# COMPACT_ATOMS: atom_id res chain seq x y z
N MET A 1 11.69 -33.14 -0.83
CA MET A 1 10.33 -32.78 -1.28
C MET A 1 10.16 -31.31 -1.02
N LEU A 2 9.73 -30.53 -2.01
CA LEU A 2 9.29 -29.14 -1.79
C LEU A 2 7.98 -29.19 -0.98
N THR A 3 7.87 -28.36 0.04
CA THR A 3 6.65 -28.11 0.79
C THR A 3 5.56 -27.56 -0.14
N ASP A 4 4.29 -27.66 0.26
CA ASP A 4 3.19 -27.10 -0.54
C ASP A 4 3.31 -25.58 -0.71
N SER A 5 3.92 -24.91 0.28
CA SER A 5 4.30 -23.49 0.24
C SER A 5 5.34 -23.17 -0.84
N GLU A 6 6.22 -24.13 -1.17
CA GLU A 6 7.23 -23.99 -2.23
C GLU A 6 6.71 -24.43 -3.61
N ARG A 7 5.66 -25.26 -3.67
CA ARG A 7 5.04 -25.73 -4.93
C ARG A 7 4.06 -24.72 -5.54
N PHE A 8 3.47 -23.87 -4.72
CA PHE A 8 2.48 -22.87 -5.12
C PHE A 8 2.80 -21.53 -4.48
N ALA A 9 4.04 -21.02 -4.58
CA ALA A 9 4.45 -19.76 -3.97
C ALA A 9 3.74 -18.53 -4.58
N PHE A 10 2.42 -18.45 -4.44
CA PHE A 10 1.61 -17.28 -4.66
C PHE A 10 1.40 -16.60 -3.31
N ARG A 11 1.76 -15.33 -3.23
CA ARG A 11 1.38 -14.47 -2.12
C ARG A 11 0.00 -13.92 -2.44
N ALA A 12 -1.02 -14.31 -1.69
CA ALA A 12 -2.34 -13.72 -1.82
C ALA A 12 -2.27 -12.25 -1.41
N GLN A 13 -2.67 -11.35 -2.31
CA GLN A 13 -2.77 -9.92 -2.04
C GLN A 13 -4.24 -9.56 -1.88
N ARG A 14 -4.57 -8.89 -0.77
CA ARG A 14 -5.93 -8.44 -0.47
C ARG A 14 -6.06 -6.96 -0.78
N ILE A 15 -7.12 -6.63 -1.52
CA ILE A 15 -7.47 -5.27 -1.90
C ILE A 15 -8.88 -5.02 -1.38
N HIS A 16 -9.04 -3.96 -0.61
CA HIS A 16 -10.32 -3.54 -0.03
C HIS A 16 -10.78 -2.26 -0.70
N GLY A 17 -11.91 -2.32 -1.37
CA GLY A 17 -12.54 -1.16 -2.00
C GLY A 17 -13.46 -0.44 -1.02
N PHE A 18 -13.30 0.88 -0.90
CA PHE A 18 -14.17 1.73 -0.09
C PHE A 18 -14.73 2.90 -0.90
N ALA A 19 -15.87 3.42 -0.47
CA ALA A 19 -16.50 4.59 -1.08
C ALA A 19 -15.76 5.89 -0.73
N THR A 20 -15.16 5.98 0.46
CA THR A 20 -14.40 7.15 0.92
C THR A 20 -13.15 6.73 1.67
N THR A 21 -12.13 7.59 1.72
CA THR A 21 -10.95 7.34 2.57
C THR A 21 -11.26 7.40 4.06
N GLY A 22 -12.33 8.10 4.47
CA GLY A 22 -12.82 8.08 5.84
C GLY A 22 -13.31 6.67 6.25
N ASN A 23 -14.12 6.03 5.40
CA ASN A 23 -14.55 4.65 5.62
C ASN A 23 -13.36 3.67 5.62
N ALA A 24 -12.40 3.86 4.71
CA ALA A 24 -11.19 3.04 4.68
C ALA A 24 -10.37 3.18 5.98
N TYR A 25 -10.29 4.40 6.51
CA TYR A 25 -9.63 4.67 7.79
C TYR A 25 -10.34 3.96 8.94
N ASP A 26 -11.65 4.14 9.06
CA ASP A 26 -12.46 3.54 10.12
C ASP A 26 -12.38 2.01 10.07
N ALA A 27 -12.42 1.41 8.88
CA ALA A 27 -12.29 -0.03 8.70
C ALA A 27 -10.94 -0.55 9.23
N CYS A 28 -9.83 0.18 9.03
CA CYS A 28 -8.54 -0.20 9.60
C CYS A 28 -8.51 -0.19 11.14
N GLN A 29 -9.47 0.46 11.81
CA GLN A 29 -9.55 0.52 13.27
C GLN A 29 -10.38 -0.60 13.88
N VAL A 30 -11.39 -1.10 13.15
CA VAL A 30 -12.45 -1.96 13.73
C VAL A 30 -12.69 -3.26 12.98
N ASP A 31 -12.31 -3.35 11.71
CA ASP A 31 -12.52 -4.53 10.88
C ASP A 31 -11.29 -5.43 10.90
N GLU A 32 -11.44 -6.63 11.47
CA GLU A 32 -10.37 -7.62 11.60
C GLU A 32 -9.91 -8.22 10.26
N ASP A 33 -10.72 -8.11 9.21
CA ASP A 33 -10.34 -8.54 7.85
C ASP A 33 -9.44 -7.51 7.14
N VAL A 34 -9.36 -6.28 7.65
CA VAL A 34 -8.51 -5.19 7.13
C VAL A 34 -7.17 -5.16 7.87
N ALA A 35 -6.37 -6.21 7.67
CA ALA A 35 -5.05 -6.33 8.28
C ALA A 35 -4.00 -5.41 7.65
N LYS A 36 -2.96 -5.11 8.43
CA LYS A 36 -1.84 -4.25 8.03
C LYS A 36 -1.20 -4.70 6.71
N GLY A 37 -0.92 -3.76 5.83
CA GLY A 37 -0.28 -4.01 4.53
C GLY A 37 -1.26 -4.40 3.42
N HIS A 38 -2.52 -4.72 3.73
CA HIS A 38 -3.54 -4.84 2.70
C HIS A 38 -3.68 -3.54 1.90
N THR A 39 -3.99 -3.66 0.62
CA THR A 39 -4.22 -2.50 -0.23
C THR A 39 -5.61 -1.93 0.03
N LEU A 40 -5.69 -0.62 0.20
CA LEU A 40 -6.93 0.14 0.25
C LEU A 40 -7.13 0.83 -1.10
N LEU A 41 -8.34 0.74 -1.67
CA LEU A 41 -8.70 1.36 -2.94
C LEU A 41 -9.91 2.25 -2.76
N VAL A 42 -9.76 3.54 -3.05
CA VAL A 42 -10.85 4.54 -3.04
C VAL A 42 -10.82 5.28 -4.38
N LEU A 43 -11.53 4.72 -5.37
CA LEU A 43 -11.44 5.16 -6.76
C LEU A 43 -11.88 6.62 -6.96
N ASP A 44 -13.01 7.01 -6.38
CA ASP A 44 -13.59 8.35 -6.57
C ASP A 44 -12.73 9.47 -5.94
N GLU A 45 -11.87 9.12 -4.98
CA GLU A 45 -10.93 10.05 -4.34
C GLU A 45 -9.50 9.95 -4.91
N GLY A 46 -9.26 9.08 -5.88
CA GLY A 46 -7.94 8.93 -6.48
C GLY A 46 -6.90 8.26 -5.56
N VAL A 47 -7.34 7.48 -4.57
CA VAL A 47 -6.46 6.99 -3.49
C VAL A 47 -6.22 5.48 -3.57
N PHE A 48 -4.93 5.11 -3.61
CA PHE A 48 -4.45 3.82 -3.15
C PHE A 48 -3.74 4.00 -1.81
N GLY A 49 -3.97 3.09 -0.88
CA GLY A 49 -3.31 3.11 0.42
C GLY A 49 -2.91 1.74 0.93
N LEU A 50 -2.23 1.73 2.06
CA LEU A 50 -1.86 0.55 2.83
C LEU A 50 -2.58 0.61 4.17
N ALA A 51 -3.30 -0.46 4.48
CA ALA A 51 -3.96 -0.64 5.76
C ALA A 51 -2.95 -0.64 6.91
N TRP A 52 -3.28 0.05 7.99
CA TRP A 52 -2.56 0.08 9.27
C TRP A 52 -3.41 0.85 10.29
N ALA A 53 -3.03 0.87 11.57
CA ALA A 53 -3.64 1.75 12.57
C ALA A 53 -3.56 3.24 12.18
N TRP A 54 -2.53 3.61 11.41
CA TRP A 54 -2.40 4.89 10.73
C TRP A 54 -2.28 4.61 9.23
N PRO A 55 -3.39 4.38 8.51
CA PRO A 55 -3.34 3.96 7.12
C PRO A 55 -2.70 5.06 6.28
N VAL A 56 -1.92 4.66 5.29
CA VAL A 56 -1.03 5.54 4.52
C VAL A 56 -1.35 5.46 3.04
N ALA A 57 -1.47 6.60 2.39
CA ALA A 57 -1.62 6.67 0.94
C ALA A 57 -0.27 6.41 0.24
N VAL A 58 -0.31 5.67 -0.86
CA VAL A 58 0.82 5.49 -1.79
C VAL A 58 0.69 6.37 -3.04
N THR A 59 -0.48 6.95 -3.26
CA THR A 59 -0.79 7.89 -4.34
C THR A 59 -0.55 9.34 -3.94
N THR A 60 -0.43 10.22 -4.94
CA THR A 60 -0.34 11.66 -4.71
C THR A 60 -1.56 12.17 -3.95
N GLU A 61 -2.76 11.70 -4.26
CA GLU A 61 -3.93 11.97 -3.43
C GLU A 61 -3.94 11.07 -2.20
N ALA A 62 -4.24 11.65 -1.04
CA ALA A 62 -4.26 10.93 0.24
C ALA A 62 -5.64 10.92 0.92
N GLY A 63 -6.55 11.84 0.56
CA GLY A 63 -7.82 12.01 1.25
C GLY A 63 -7.61 12.14 2.77
N HIS A 64 -8.26 11.26 3.53
CA HIS A 64 -8.12 11.15 4.99
C HIS A 64 -6.98 10.23 5.46
N LEU A 65 -6.24 9.57 4.55
CA LEU A 65 -5.11 8.73 4.90
C LEU A 65 -3.85 9.57 5.18
N HIS A 66 -2.91 9.00 5.92
CA HIS A 66 -1.62 9.62 6.19
C HIS A 66 -0.70 9.58 4.98
N ARG A 67 0.29 10.48 4.96
CA ARG A 67 1.44 10.39 4.06
C ARG A 67 2.64 9.81 4.79
N PHE A 68 3.51 9.17 4.03
CA PHE A 68 4.85 8.89 4.54
C PHE A 68 5.63 10.19 4.69
N ALA A 69 6.30 10.33 5.84
CA ALA A 69 7.28 11.38 6.00
C ALA A 69 8.50 11.09 5.11
N ASP A 70 9.00 12.11 4.43
CA ASP A 70 10.27 11.99 3.72
C ASP A 70 11.42 12.02 4.73
N THR A 71 11.93 10.84 5.08
CA THR A 71 13.08 10.68 5.98
C THR A 71 14.42 10.66 5.24
N GLY A 72 14.43 10.91 3.92
CA GLY A 72 15.63 10.75 3.10
C GLY A 72 16.02 9.29 2.84
N ALA A 73 15.06 8.36 2.95
CA ALA A 73 15.29 6.94 2.67
C ALA A 73 15.83 6.72 1.24
N SER A 74 16.83 5.84 1.12
CA SER A 74 17.51 5.56 -0.16
C SER A 74 16.86 4.44 -0.97
N SER A 75 15.99 3.65 -0.35
CA SER A 75 15.30 2.52 -0.97
C SER A 75 13.91 2.32 -0.37
N LEU A 76 13.05 1.57 -1.08
CA LEU A 76 11.73 1.22 -0.56
C LEU A 76 11.83 0.43 0.75
N HIS A 77 12.80 -0.48 0.83
CA HIS A 77 13.07 -1.24 2.06
C HIS A 77 13.35 -0.32 3.25
N ASP A 78 14.25 0.66 3.08
CA ASP A 78 14.61 1.60 4.15
C ASP A 78 13.43 2.49 4.56
N LEU A 79 12.53 2.78 3.63
CA LEU A 79 11.35 3.60 3.89
C LEU A 79 10.30 2.84 4.72
N VAL A 80 10.02 1.58 4.40
CA VAL A 80 8.80 0.90 4.89
C VAL A 80 9.06 -0.15 5.97
N THR A 81 10.24 -0.78 5.98
CA THR A 81 10.61 -1.78 6.99
C THR A 81 10.65 -1.22 8.43
N PRO A 82 11.13 0.03 8.69
CA PRO A 82 11.08 0.59 10.04
C PRO A 82 9.67 0.74 10.61
N LEU A 83 8.67 0.91 9.74
CA LEU A 83 7.26 0.92 10.12
C LEU A 83 6.65 -0.48 10.13
N GLY A 84 7.42 -1.52 9.79
CA GLY A 84 7.03 -2.92 9.77
C GLY A 84 6.06 -3.27 8.65
N PHE A 85 6.13 -2.58 7.50
CA PHE A 85 5.45 -3.02 6.28
C PHE A 85 6.34 -4.01 5.53
N ASP A 86 5.70 -4.95 4.84
CA ASP A 86 6.39 -5.83 3.91
C ASP A 86 6.58 -5.13 2.55
N VAL A 87 7.82 -5.13 2.06
CA VAL A 87 8.21 -4.48 0.81
C VAL A 87 7.43 -4.99 -0.40
N GLY A 88 7.08 -6.28 -0.42
CA GLY A 88 6.31 -6.92 -1.50
C GLY A 88 4.86 -6.45 -1.56
N ASP A 89 4.22 -6.22 -0.41
CA ASP A 89 2.86 -5.65 -0.37
C ASP A 89 2.85 -4.22 -0.88
N VAL A 90 3.84 -3.41 -0.47
CA VAL A 90 3.98 -2.03 -0.95
C VAL A 90 4.25 -1.98 -2.45
N HIS A 91 5.17 -2.81 -2.95
CA HIS A 91 5.43 -2.90 -4.38
C HIS A 91 4.18 -3.26 -5.18
N ALA A 92 3.36 -4.17 -4.67
CA ALA A 92 2.14 -4.58 -5.35
C ALA A 92 1.09 -3.48 -5.41
N ALA A 93 0.88 -2.76 -4.30
CA ALA A 93 -0.01 -1.61 -4.26
C ALA A 93 0.44 -0.53 -5.26
N LEU A 94 1.75 -0.22 -5.28
CA LEU A 94 2.33 0.74 -6.23
C LEU A 94 2.19 0.29 -7.69
N ALA A 95 2.46 -0.99 -7.98
CA ALA A 95 2.34 -1.54 -9.32
C ALA A 95 0.90 -1.48 -9.83
N LEU A 96 -0.07 -1.84 -8.98
CA LEU A 96 -1.49 -1.77 -9.33
C LEU A 96 -1.96 -0.32 -9.52
N ALA A 97 -1.61 0.59 -8.62
CA ALA A 97 -1.94 2.01 -8.74
C ALA A 97 -1.42 2.60 -10.06
N ARG A 98 -0.17 2.30 -10.42
CA ARG A 98 0.43 2.70 -11.72
C ARG A 98 -0.30 2.08 -12.90
N ALA A 99 -0.61 0.79 -12.84
CA ALA A 99 -1.31 0.09 -13.92
C ALA A 99 -2.69 0.68 -14.20
N LEU A 100 -3.34 1.26 -13.18
CA LEU A 100 -4.62 1.97 -13.31
C LEU A 100 -4.46 3.47 -13.62
N GLY A 101 -3.23 3.97 -13.79
CA GLY A 101 -2.97 5.36 -14.19
C GLY A 101 -2.96 6.38 -13.05
N PHE A 102 -2.84 5.95 -11.80
CA PHE A 102 -2.81 6.85 -10.64
C PHE A 102 -1.41 7.44 -10.46
N ALA A 103 -1.36 8.74 -10.11
CA ALA A 103 -0.12 9.39 -9.75
C ALA A 103 0.37 8.89 -8.38
N ILE A 104 1.65 8.52 -8.29
CA ILE A 104 2.28 7.98 -7.07
C ILE A 104 2.80 9.12 -6.20
N ASP A 105 2.72 8.99 -4.88
CA ASP A 105 3.31 9.98 -3.96
C ASP A 105 4.82 10.09 -4.21
N PRO A 106 5.39 11.31 -4.26
CA PRO A 106 6.81 11.51 -4.60
C PRO A 106 7.80 10.72 -3.73
N VAL A 107 7.48 10.47 -2.46
CA VAL A 107 8.35 9.70 -1.57
C VAL A 107 8.47 8.26 -2.09
N PHE A 108 7.37 7.64 -2.49
CA PHE A 108 7.36 6.30 -3.06
C PHE A 108 7.92 6.27 -4.48
N ASP A 109 7.59 7.26 -5.31
CA ASP A 109 8.05 7.29 -6.70
C ASP A 109 9.58 7.39 -6.80
N ARG A 110 10.20 8.13 -5.87
CA ARG A 110 11.66 8.23 -5.77
C ARG A 110 12.33 6.90 -5.40
N VAL A 111 11.80 6.17 -4.43
CA VAL A 111 12.47 4.98 -3.87
C VAL A 111 12.05 3.66 -4.51
N ALA A 112 10.99 3.70 -5.32
CA ALA A 112 10.46 2.56 -6.07
C ALA A 112 9.92 3.02 -7.45
N PRO A 113 10.74 3.62 -8.32
CA PRO A 113 10.30 4.16 -9.61
C PRO A 113 9.69 3.08 -10.51
N ALA A 114 8.89 3.48 -11.49
CA ALA A 114 8.37 2.57 -12.50
C ALA A 114 9.54 1.90 -13.25
N GLN A 115 9.49 0.57 -13.38
CA GLN A 115 10.47 -0.15 -14.20
C GLN A 115 10.14 0.14 -15.68
N SER A 116 11.16 0.58 -16.42
CA SER A 116 11.08 0.92 -17.85
C SER A 116 10.96 -0.32 -18.74
#